data_AF-A0A2G6HPD9-F1
#
_entry.id   AF-A0A2G6HPD9-F1
#
_cell.length_a   1.000
_cell.length_b   1.000
_cell.length_c   1.000
_cell.angle_alpha   90.00
_cell.angle_beta   90.00
_cell.angle_gamma   90.00
#
_symmetry.space_group_name_H-M   'P 1'
#
loop_
_entity.id
_entity.type
_entity.pdbx_description
1 polymer ?
#
loop_
_entity_poly.entity_id
_entity_poly.type
_entity_poly.pdbx_seq_one_letter_code
_entity_poly.pdbx_strand_id
1 'polypeptide(L)' 'VKVMDFGAFVEILPGQDGMVHISQLSNERVAKVEDVVREGQEVTVRVTEIDKMGRINLTMKGVKKD' A
#
# COMPACT_ATOMS: atom_id res chain seq x y z
N VAL A 1 -1.31 8.27 -3.32
CA VAL A 1 -0.19 7.30 -3.21
C VAL A 1 1.15 8.00 -3.39
N LYS A 2 2.15 7.68 -2.57
CA LYS A 2 3.56 8.09 -2.69
C LYS A 2 4.45 6.85 -2.76
N VAL A 3 5.35 6.79 -3.73
CA VAL A 3 6.15 5.59 -4.03
C VAL A 3 7.53 5.65 -3.35
N MET A 4 8.02 4.50 -2.90
CA MET A 4 9.35 4.28 -2.34
C MET A 4 9.90 2.94 -2.86
N ASP A 5 11.22 2.73 -2.83
CA ASP A 5 11.84 1.49 -3.33
C ASP A 5 11.30 0.20 -2.66
N PHE A 6 10.89 0.30 -1.40
CA PHE A 6 10.45 -0.84 -0.59
C PHE A 6 8.92 -0.94 -0.43
N GLY A 7 8.15 -0.01 -0.98
CA GLY A 7 6.70 0.02 -0.82
C GLY A 7 6.05 1.33 -1.23
N ALA A 8 4.78 1.49 -0.88
CA ALA A 8 4.01 2.68 -1.20
C ALA A 8 3.26 3.18 0.04
N PHE A 9 3.30 4.49 0.26
CA PHE A 9 2.44 5.15 1.24
C PHE A 9 1.11 5.53 0.60
N VAL A 10 0.02 5.17 1.27
CA VAL A 10 -1.34 5.42 0.83
C VAL A 10 -2.01 6.26 1.90
N GLU A 11 -2.38 7.49 1.54
CA GLU A 11 -3.22 8.33 2.38
C GLU A 11 -4.63 7.72 2.42
N ILE A 12 -5.06 7.33 3.61
CA ILE A 12 -6.38 6.70 3.82
C ILE A 12 -7.39 7.67 4.45
N LEU A 13 -6.89 8.68 5.15
CA LEU A 13 -7.63 9.80 5.72
C LEU A 13 -6.73 11.03 5.65
N PRO A 14 -7.29 12.26 5.64
CA PRO A 14 -6.50 13.48 5.59
C PRO A 14 -5.40 13.51 6.67
N GLY A 15 -4.13 13.49 6.23
CA GLY A 15 -2.97 13.50 7.12
C GLY A 15 -2.66 12.17 7.82
N GLN A 16 -3.30 11.07 7.42
CA GLN A 16 -3.00 9.73 7.92
C GLN A 16 -2.63 8.77 6.78
N ASP A 17 -1.36 8.37 6.79
CA ASP A 17 -0.79 7.45 5.83
C ASP A 17 -0.73 6.03 6.39
N GLY A 18 -1.03 5.05 5.53
CA GLY A 18 -0.65 3.66 5.75
C GLY A 18 0.42 3.21 4.75
N MET A 19 1.17 2.18 5.12
CA MET A 19 2.26 1.64 4.31
C MET A 19 1.87 0.30 3.70
N VAL A 20 1.99 0.18 2.37
CA VAL A 20 1.95 -1.10 1.66
C VAL A 20 3.39 -1.50 1.35
N HIS A 21 3.87 -2.58 1.96
CA HIS A 21 5.19 -3.13 1.62
C HIS A 21 5.20 -3.70 0.18
N ILE A 22 6.34 -3.70 -0.52
CA ILE A 22 6.44 -4.21 -1.91
C ILE A 22 5.90 -5.63 -2.08
N SER A 23 6.10 -6.49 -1.08
CA SER A 23 5.58 -7.85 -1.06
C SER A 23 4.07 -7.95 -0.86
N GLN A 24 3.38 -6.84 -0.58
CA GLN A 24 1.95 -6.73 -0.35
C GLN A 24 1.23 -5.96 -1.48
N LEU A 25 1.95 -5.50 -2.51
CA LEU A 25 1.39 -4.76 -3.65
C LEU A 25 0.63 -5.66 -4.64
N SER A 26 1.10 -6.89 -4.87
CA SER A 26 0.49 -7.84 -5.81
C SER A 26 0.63 -9.27 -5.30
N ASN A 27 -0.25 -10.17 -5.76
CA ASN A 27 -0.13 -11.61 -5.51
C ASN A 27 1.11 -12.22 -6.18
N GLU A 28 1.63 -11.57 -7.22
CA GLU A 28 2.86 -11.96 -7.92
C GLU A 28 4.10 -11.31 -7.30
N ARG A 29 5.28 -11.82 -7.67
CA ARG A 29 6.55 -11.23 -7.22
C ARG A 29 6.77 -9.89 -7.92
N VAL A 30 6.79 -8.82 -7.13
CA VAL A 30 7.06 -7.45 -7.59
C VAL A 30 8.54 -7.13 -7.40
N ALA A 31 9.21 -6.66 -8.46
CA ALA A 31 10.61 -6.23 -8.41
C ALA A 31 10.74 -4.72 -8.17
N LYS A 32 9.83 -3.92 -8.74
CA LYS A 32 9.78 -2.46 -8.58
C LYS A 32 8.36 -2.03 -8.23
N VAL A 33 8.24 -1.08 -7.32
CA VAL A 33 6.92 -0.62 -6.85
C VAL A 33 6.15 0.10 -7.97
N GLU A 34 6.89 0.81 -8.82
CA GLU A 34 6.40 1.59 -9.97
C GLU A 34 5.70 0.73 -11.03
N ASP A 35 5.99 -0.58 -11.05
CA ASP A 35 5.33 -1.53 -11.97
C ASP A 35 3.87 -1.78 -11.56
N VAL A 36 3.51 -1.53 -10.30
CA VAL A 36 2.17 -1.82 -9.74
C VAL A 36 1.41 -0.55 -9.41
N VAL A 37 2.09 0.47 -8.88
CA VAL A 37 1.47 1.73 -8.44
C VAL A 37 2.26 2.94 -8.89
N ARG A 38 1.56 4.05 -9.10
CA ARG A 38 2.15 5.34 -9.48
C ARG A 38 1.84 6.39 -8.42
N GLU A 39 2.67 7.43 -8.36
CA GLU A 39 2.36 8.59 -7.53
C GLU A 39 1.01 9.21 -7.92
N GLY A 40 0.24 9.61 -6.91
CA GLY A 40 -1.10 10.17 -7.10
C GLY A 40 -2.19 9.17 -7.51
N GLN A 41 -1.85 7.90 -7.79
CA GLN A 41 -2.84 6.89 -8.16
C GLN A 41 -3.80 6.58 -6.98
N GLU A 42 -5.09 6.42 -7.29
CA GLU A 42 -6.06 5.85 -6.36
C GLU A 42 -5.99 4.32 -6.38
N VAL A 43 -5.88 3.71 -5.20
CA VAL A 43 -5.75 2.27 -5.02
C VAL A 43 -6.70 1.78 -3.93
N THR A 44 -7.19 0.55 -4.09
CA THR A 44 -7.96 -0.12 -3.04
C THR A 44 -7.02 -0.94 -2.18
N VAL A 45 -7.09 -0.73 -0.87
CA VAL A 45 -6.23 -1.37 0.13
C VAL A 45 -7.07 -1.90 1.28
N ARG A 46 -6.49 -2.87 1.99
CA ARG A 46 -7.03 -3.46 3.21
C ARG A 46 -6.04 -3.23 4.35
N VAL A 47 -6.54 -2.84 5.53
CA VAL A 47 -5.74 -2.81 6.76
C VAL A 47 -5.43 -4.23 7.21
N THR A 48 -4.15 -4.53 7.44
CA THR A 48 -3.72 -5.82 7.98
C THR A 48 -3.36 -5.73 9.45
N GLU A 49 -2.78 -4.60 9.87
CA GLU A 49 -2.31 -4.41 11.24
C GLU A 49 -2.21 -2.91 11.54
N ILE A 50 -2.45 -2.56 12.80
CA ILE A 50 -2.09 -1.27 13.37
C ILE A 50 -1.15 -1.58 14.52
N ASP A 51 0.09 -1.09 14.43
CA ASP A 51 1.08 -1.38 15.46
C ASP A 51 0.91 -0.47 16.70
N LYS A 52 1.70 -0.74 17.74
CA LYS A 52 1.65 0.02 19.01
C LYS A 52 2.06 1.49 18.87
N MET A 53 2.71 1.87 17.77
CA MET A 53 3.09 3.24 17.46
C MET A 53 2.02 3.95 16.61
N GLY A 54 0.93 3.27 16.26
CA GLY A 54 -0.14 3.79 15.41
C GLY A 54 0.17 3.72 13.92
N ARG A 55 1.21 2.98 13.49
CA ARG A 55 1.51 2.79 12.06
C ARG A 55 0.55 1.77 11.47
N ILE A 56 0.01 2.10 10.30
CA ILE A 56 -1.01 1.30 9.63
C ILE A 56 -0.34 0.50 8.51
N ASN A 57 -0.31 -0.82 8.68
CA ASN A 57 0.14 -1.73 7.63
C ASN A 57 -1.04 -2.07 6.73
N LEU A 58 -0.81 -1.91 5.43
CA LEU A 58 -1.80 -2.09 4.37
C LEU A 58 -1.37 -3.19 3.41
N THR A 59 -2.35 -3.78 2.74
CA THR A 59 -2.12 -4.73 1.64
C THR A 59 -3.07 -4.46 0.49
N MET A 60 -2.57 -4.63 -0.74
CA MET A 60 -3.35 -4.62 -1.97
C MET A 60 -3.71 -6.04 -2.42
N LYS A 61 -3.18 -7.07 -1.73
CA LYS A 61 -3.50 -8.47 -2.03
C LYS A 61 -4.92 -8.82 -1.61
N GLY A 62 -5.59 -9.62 -2.44
CA GLY A 62 -6.91 -10.16 -2.13
C GLY A 62 -8.00 -9.10 -1.97
N VAL A 63 -7.74 -7.87 -2.43
CA VAL A 63 -8.73 -6.81 -2.52
C VAL A 63 -9.38 -6.96 -3.89
N LYS A 64 -10.67 -7.36 -3.93
CA LYS A 64 -11.41 -7.42 -5.19
C LYS A 64 -11.79 -6.00 -5.57
N LYS A 65 -11.51 -5.60 -6.82
CA LYS A 65 -12.30 -4.58 -7.49
C LYS A 65 -13.55 -5.29 -7.99
N ASP A 66 -14.69 -4.98 -7.39
CA ASP A 66 -15.98 -5.29 -8.00
C ASP A 66 -16.18 -4.47 -9.28
#